data_AF-A0A7V8DZS5-F1
#
_entry.id   AF-A0A7V8DZS5-F1
#
_cell.length_a   1.000
_cell.length_b   1.000
_cell.length_c   1.000
_cell.angle_alpha   90.00
_cell.angle_beta   90.00
_cell.angle_gamma   90.00
#
_symmetry.space_group_name_H-M   'P 1'
#
loop_
_entity.id
_entity.type
_entity.pdbx_description
1 polymer ?
#
loop_
_entity_poly.entity_id
_entity_poly.type
_entity_poly.pdbx_seq_one_letter_code
_entity_poly.pdbx_strand_id
1 'polypeptide(L)'
;MAESPFRDRLDDAARQDRLRSIRVFDAPQGPVLRLDGREVANFSSNDYLGYANHPEVREAAKRAVDEFGWGAGASRLVCGTQRPHAALERAVAEWLGEDDAVLFASGASANAGMIGAAVGRGDAVLSDEMNHASLIDACRTSGAAVVVLPHADPESLQKALATLPGRRLYVTDTVFSMDGDVAPVAAMAKAAQGALFAVDEAHATGVLGPGGRGVSADEGVRPDFRMLTLSKSLGGVGALVAGSRDACDLLRNFARSLMFTTGLPAAAAAAALAALGLVQKRPED
;
A
#
# COMPACT_ATOMS: atom_id res chain seq x y z
N MET A 1 31.64 28.22 14.39
CA MET A 1 30.44 27.88 13.60
C MET A 1 29.30 27.71 14.59
N ALA A 2 28.12 28.28 14.34
CA ALA A 2 26.97 28.06 15.21
C ALA A 2 26.62 26.56 15.22
N GLU A 3 26.21 26.04 16.37
CA GLU A 3 25.77 24.66 16.50
C GLU A 3 24.48 24.43 15.69
N SER A 4 24.35 23.26 15.07
CA SER A 4 23.20 22.94 14.21
C SER A 4 21.90 22.92 15.04
N PRO A 5 20.81 23.56 14.57
CA PRO A 5 19.53 23.57 15.29
C PRO A 5 18.82 22.21 15.30
N PHE A 6 19.42 21.18 14.69
CA PHE A 6 18.91 19.80 14.69
C PHE A 6 19.66 18.89 15.66
N ARG A 7 20.74 19.39 16.28
CA ARG A 7 21.67 18.58 17.06
C ARG A 7 21.02 18.01 18.31
N ASP A 8 20.16 18.79 18.97
CA ASP A 8 19.37 18.39 20.12
C ASP A 8 18.60 17.07 19.88
N ARG A 9 17.88 16.98 18.76
CA ARG A 9 17.06 15.82 18.40
C ARG A 9 17.92 14.64 17.94
N LEU A 10 19.02 14.90 17.25
CA LEU A 10 19.97 13.85 16.84
C LEU A 10 20.71 13.26 18.04
N ASP A 11 21.12 14.10 19.00
CA ASP A 11 21.75 13.66 20.25
C ASP A 11 20.77 12.88 21.11
N ASP A 12 19.51 13.28 21.16
CA ASP A 12 18.47 12.51 21.86
C ASP A 12 18.27 11.13 21.24
N ALA A 13 18.17 11.04 19.92
CA ALA A 13 18.09 9.76 19.22
C ALA A 13 19.35 8.90 19.45
N ALA A 14 20.54 9.51 19.47
CA ALA A 14 21.80 8.83 19.73
C ALA A 14 21.88 8.30 21.17
N ARG A 15 21.46 9.08 22.17
CA ARG A 15 21.42 8.65 23.58
C ARG A 15 20.48 7.47 23.83
N GLN A 16 19.51 7.27 22.95
CA GLN A 16 18.52 6.19 23.02
C GLN A 16 18.83 5.04 22.05
N ASP A 17 20.00 5.04 21.40
CA ASP A 17 20.40 4.06 20.38
C ASP A 17 19.40 3.94 19.20
N ARG A 18 18.69 5.03 18.88
CA ARG A 18 17.69 5.12 17.79
C ARG A 18 18.22 5.85 16.56
N LEU A 19 19.50 6.19 16.51
CA LEU A 19 20.11 6.81 15.34
C LEU A 19 20.21 5.77 14.21
N ARG A 20 19.73 6.12 13.03
CA ARG A 20 19.66 5.21 11.86
C ARG A 20 20.65 5.65 10.80
N SER A 21 21.22 4.68 10.09
CA SER A 21 22.06 4.91 8.91
C SER A 21 21.59 4.03 7.75
N ILE A 22 21.69 4.57 6.54
CA ILE A 22 21.36 3.85 5.31
C ILE A 22 22.60 3.06 4.89
N ARG A 23 22.41 1.79 4.52
CA ARG A 23 23.46 0.93 3.96
C ARG A 23 23.30 0.82 2.45
N VAL A 24 24.42 0.77 1.73
CA VAL A 24 24.46 0.65 0.28
C VAL A 24 24.73 -0.81 -0.08
N PHE A 25 23.90 -1.36 -0.97
CA PHE A 25 24.04 -2.72 -1.47
C PHE A 25 24.37 -2.71 -2.96
N ASP A 26 25.34 -3.54 -3.35
CA ASP A 26 25.91 -3.56 -4.71
C ASP A 26 25.54 -4.84 -5.46
N ALA A 27 24.25 -5.12 -5.63
CA ALA A 27 23.73 -6.23 -6.44
C ALA A 27 22.22 -6.03 -6.71
N PRO A 28 21.62 -6.71 -7.70
CA PRO A 28 20.18 -6.82 -7.79
C PRO A 28 19.57 -7.42 -6.50
N GLN A 29 18.30 -7.14 -6.22
CA GLN A 29 17.60 -7.81 -5.13
C GLN A 29 17.48 -9.31 -5.38
N GLY A 30 17.56 -10.08 -4.29
CA GLY A 30 17.55 -11.53 -4.31
C GLY A 30 17.93 -12.14 -2.96
N PRO A 31 18.08 -13.48 -2.88
CA PRO A 31 18.40 -14.19 -1.65
C PRO A 31 19.81 -13.92 -1.11
N VAL A 32 20.71 -13.41 -1.96
CA VAL A 32 22.07 -12.99 -1.60
C VAL A 32 22.26 -11.55 -2.04
N LEU A 33 22.73 -10.70 -1.13
CA LEU A 33 23.11 -9.32 -1.40
C LEU A 33 24.63 -9.16 -1.30
N ARG A 34 25.15 -8.06 -1.84
CA ARG A 34 26.54 -7.64 -1.64
C ARG A 34 26.58 -6.35 -0.80
N LEU A 35 27.14 -6.42 0.40
CA LEU A 35 27.27 -5.32 1.35
C LEU A 35 28.75 -5.13 1.69
N ASP A 36 29.27 -3.92 1.47
CA ASP A 36 30.68 -3.57 1.73
C ASP A 36 31.68 -4.59 1.13
N GLY A 37 31.40 -5.01 -0.12
CA GLY A 37 32.21 -5.98 -0.85
C GLY A 37 32.05 -7.45 -0.42
N ARG A 38 31.13 -7.77 0.49
CA ARG A 38 30.89 -9.14 0.99
C ARG A 38 29.51 -9.64 0.58
N GLU A 39 29.44 -10.93 0.26
CA GLU A 39 28.15 -11.61 0.07
C GLU A 39 27.50 -11.89 1.42
N VAL A 40 26.20 -11.58 1.52
CA VAL A 40 25.39 -11.80 2.72
C VAL A 40 24.04 -12.39 2.34
N ALA A 41 23.52 -13.30 3.16
CA ALA A 41 22.17 -13.83 2.99
C ALA A 41 21.13 -12.74 3.31
N ASN A 42 20.08 -12.66 2.50
CA ASN A 42 19.05 -11.63 2.61
C ASN A 42 17.80 -12.15 3.32
N PHE A 43 17.71 -11.87 4.62
CA PHE A 43 16.53 -12.15 5.44
C PHE A 43 15.79 -10.85 5.82
N SER A 44 16.01 -9.76 5.09
CA SER A 44 15.48 -8.42 5.44
C SER A 44 14.72 -7.75 4.29
N SER A 45 14.52 -8.45 3.18
CA SER A 45 13.75 -7.95 2.04
C SER A 45 12.27 -8.24 2.18
N ASN A 46 11.44 -7.40 1.57
CA ASN A 46 10.00 -7.63 1.40
C ASN A 46 9.64 -8.21 0.02
N ASP A 47 10.64 -8.58 -0.80
CA ASP A 47 10.44 -9.24 -2.10
C ASP A 47 10.08 -10.72 -1.90
N TYR A 48 8.91 -10.98 -1.29
CA TYR A 48 8.52 -12.29 -0.78
C TYR A 48 8.53 -13.40 -1.85
N LEU A 49 8.26 -13.05 -3.11
CA LEU A 49 8.20 -13.98 -4.23
C LEU A 49 9.43 -13.91 -5.14
N GLY A 50 10.41 -13.06 -4.84
CA GLY A 50 11.64 -12.92 -5.63
C GLY A 50 11.41 -12.28 -7.01
N TYR A 51 10.41 -11.41 -7.15
CA TYR A 51 10.03 -10.82 -8.43
C TYR A 51 10.79 -9.54 -8.77
N ALA A 52 11.45 -8.90 -7.80
CA ALA A 52 12.14 -7.64 -8.02
C ALA A 52 13.27 -7.72 -9.06
N ASN A 53 13.88 -8.90 -9.24
CA ASN A 53 14.90 -9.16 -10.26
C ASN A 53 14.50 -10.27 -11.25
N HIS A 54 13.22 -10.62 -11.35
CA HIS A 54 12.78 -11.70 -12.22
C HIS A 54 13.00 -11.34 -13.71
N PRO A 55 13.48 -12.27 -14.57
CA PRO A 55 13.76 -11.99 -15.98
C PRO A 55 12.55 -11.43 -16.74
N GLU A 56 11.36 -12.02 -16.58
CA GLU A 56 10.15 -11.53 -17.29
C GLU A 56 9.76 -10.11 -16.87
N VAL A 57 9.91 -9.77 -15.58
CA VAL A 57 9.61 -8.43 -15.05
C VAL A 57 10.59 -7.40 -15.60
N ARG A 58 11.88 -7.73 -15.63
CA ARG A 58 12.93 -6.87 -16.21
C ARG A 58 12.73 -6.63 -17.70
N GLU A 59 12.42 -7.68 -18.45
CA GLU A 59 12.18 -7.56 -19.90
C GLU A 59 10.91 -6.76 -20.21
N ALA A 60 9.86 -6.87 -19.38
CA ALA A 60 8.67 -6.01 -19.50
C ALA A 60 9.00 -4.53 -19.26
N ALA A 61 9.81 -4.23 -18.23
CA ALA A 61 10.27 -2.88 -17.94
C ALA A 61 11.07 -2.30 -19.11
N LYS A 62 12.05 -3.04 -19.65
CA LYS A 62 12.89 -2.60 -20.77
C LYS A 62 12.08 -2.27 -22.01
N ARG A 63 11.18 -3.18 -22.42
CA ARG A 63 10.29 -2.94 -23.58
C ARG A 63 9.45 -1.68 -23.39
N ALA A 64 8.93 -1.46 -22.18
CA ALA A 64 8.16 -0.27 -21.88
C ALA A 64 9.01 1.01 -21.91
N VAL A 65 10.28 0.96 -21.49
CA VAL A 65 11.20 2.10 -21.67
C VAL A 65 11.42 2.41 -23.14
N ASP A 66 11.67 1.39 -23.97
CA ASP A 66 11.90 1.56 -25.40
C ASP A 66 10.65 2.12 -26.12
N GLU A 67 9.44 1.74 -25.69
CA GLU A 67 8.18 2.14 -26.32
C GLU A 67 7.62 3.47 -25.81
N PHE A 68 7.71 3.74 -24.49
CA PHE A 68 7.03 4.86 -23.84
C PHE A 68 7.98 5.90 -23.23
N GLY A 69 9.28 5.63 -23.22
CA GLY A 69 10.27 6.41 -22.49
C GLY A 69 10.31 6.12 -20.99
N TRP A 70 11.15 6.87 -20.26
CA TRP A 70 11.36 6.67 -18.83
C TRP A 70 10.26 7.30 -17.96
N GLY A 71 10.06 8.62 -18.05
CA GLY A 71 9.18 9.35 -17.15
C GLY A 71 7.76 9.55 -17.70
N ALA A 72 6.76 9.61 -16.81
CA ALA A 72 5.38 9.94 -17.19
C ALA A 72 5.20 11.41 -17.62
N GLY A 73 6.12 12.30 -17.25
CA GLY A 73 6.14 13.71 -17.69
C GLY A 73 5.09 14.63 -17.08
N ALA A 74 4.03 14.10 -16.47
CA ALA A 74 2.99 14.87 -15.77
C ALA A 74 2.23 14.01 -14.75
N SER A 75 1.27 14.62 -14.05
CA SER A 75 0.32 13.88 -13.22
C SER A 75 -0.65 13.04 -14.06
N ARG A 76 -1.27 12.04 -13.42
CA ARG A 76 -2.21 11.10 -14.07
C ARG A 76 -3.39 11.80 -14.74
N LEU A 77 -3.86 12.91 -14.18
CA LEU A 77 -5.02 13.67 -14.66
C LEU A 77 -4.72 14.65 -15.80
N VAL A 78 -3.45 14.90 -16.11
CA VAL A 78 -3.07 15.82 -17.20
C VAL A 78 -2.68 15.01 -18.45
N CYS A 79 -1.47 14.46 -18.47
CA CYS A 79 -0.98 13.61 -19.57
C CYS A 79 -0.03 12.50 -19.09
N GLY A 80 0.01 12.24 -17.77
CA GLY A 80 0.87 11.22 -17.16
C GLY A 80 0.30 9.81 -17.16
N THR A 81 -0.79 9.55 -17.89
CA THR A 81 -1.41 8.22 -17.99
C THR A 81 -1.12 7.60 -19.35
N GLN A 82 -0.25 6.59 -19.35
CA GLN A 82 0.08 5.76 -20.53
C GLN A 82 -0.58 4.38 -20.44
N ARG A 83 -0.62 3.65 -21.57
CA ARG A 83 -1.26 2.32 -21.70
C ARG A 83 -0.93 1.33 -20.56
N PRO A 84 0.32 1.19 -20.08
CA PRO A 84 0.63 0.25 -19.01
C PRO A 84 -0.09 0.53 -17.69
N HIS A 85 -0.35 1.81 -17.36
CA HIS A 85 -1.07 2.17 -16.13
C HIS A 85 -2.51 1.66 -16.16
N ALA A 86 -3.23 1.95 -17.23
CA ALA A 86 -4.62 1.53 -17.39
C ALA A 86 -4.74 0.00 -17.51
N ALA A 87 -3.75 -0.67 -18.11
CA ALA A 87 -3.71 -2.12 -18.17
C ALA A 87 -3.50 -2.75 -16.79
N LEU A 88 -2.61 -2.18 -15.97
CA LEU A 88 -2.38 -2.64 -14.61
C LEU A 88 -3.61 -2.43 -13.71
N GLU A 89 -4.24 -1.25 -13.77
CA GLU A 89 -5.47 -0.95 -13.00
C GLU A 89 -6.58 -1.97 -13.31
N ARG A 90 -6.84 -2.26 -14.59
CA ARG A 90 -7.83 -3.29 -14.98
C ARG A 90 -7.43 -4.69 -14.50
N ALA A 91 -6.19 -5.10 -14.74
CA ALA A 91 -5.73 -6.44 -14.39
C ALA A 91 -5.79 -6.69 -12.87
N VAL A 92 -5.50 -5.68 -12.05
CA VAL A 92 -5.62 -5.77 -10.59
C VAL A 92 -7.08 -5.82 -10.15
N ALA A 93 -7.96 -5.00 -10.73
CA ALA A 93 -9.39 -5.06 -10.43
C ALA A 93 -9.97 -6.45 -10.74
N GLU A 94 -9.68 -6.98 -11.94
CA GLU A 94 -10.09 -8.33 -12.36
C GLU A 94 -9.51 -9.42 -11.44
N TRP A 95 -8.24 -9.30 -11.05
CA TRP A 95 -7.59 -10.27 -10.17
C TRP A 95 -8.24 -10.32 -8.78
N LEU A 96 -8.57 -9.16 -8.21
CA LEU A 96 -9.14 -9.07 -6.87
C LEU A 96 -10.66 -9.31 -6.86
N GLY A 97 -11.32 -9.33 -8.02
CA GLY A 97 -12.77 -9.43 -8.14
C GLY A 97 -13.48 -8.10 -7.80
N GLU A 98 -12.81 -6.98 -8.06
CA GLU A 98 -13.31 -5.62 -7.80
C GLU A 98 -13.78 -4.94 -9.09
N ASP A 99 -14.61 -3.89 -8.96
CA ASP A 99 -15.18 -3.20 -10.12
C ASP A 99 -14.12 -2.33 -10.84
N ASP A 100 -13.16 -1.81 -10.06
CA ASP A 100 -12.15 -0.87 -10.53
C ASP A 100 -10.94 -0.79 -9.57
N ALA A 101 -9.85 -0.18 -10.03
CA ALA A 101 -8.68 0.12 -9.21
C ALA A 101 -8.00 1.43 -9.65
N VAL A 102 -7.30 2.08 -8.70
CA VAL A 102 -6.59 3.35 -8.92
C VAL A 102 -5.14 3.21 -8.51
N LEU A 103 -4.22 3.49 -9.43
CA LEU A 103 -2.77 3.38 -9.20
C LEU A 103 -2.16 4.67 -8.63
N PHE A 104 -1.40 4.50 -7.55
CA PHE A 104 -0.67 5.51 -6.80
C PHE A 104 0.85 5.26 -6.82
N ALA A 105 1.63 6.29 -6.51
CA ALA A 105 3.10 6.25 -6.55
C ALA A 105 3.75 5.33 -5.49
N SER A 106 3.05 5.10 -4.37
CA SER A 106 3.47 4.21 -3.27
C SER A 106 2.29 3.88 -2.36
N GLY A 107 2.43 2.84 -1.52
CA GLY A 107 1.42 2.50 -0.51
C GLY A 107 1.13 3.65 0.46
N ALA A 108 2.15 4.45 0.81
CA ALA A 108 1.95 5.64 1.64
C ALA A 108 1.08 6.70 0.94
N SER A 109 1.31 6.95 -0.36
CA SER A 109 0.47 7.88 -1.12
C SER A 109 -0.94 7.34 -1.36
N ALA A 110 -1.09 6.02 -1.49
CA ALA A 110 -2.40 5.36 -1.58
C ALA A 110 -3.20 5.54 -0.28
N ASN A 111 -2.61 5.22 0.88
CA ASN A 111 -3.27 5.40 2.18
C ASN A 111 -3.66 6.87 2.43
N ALA A 112 -2.75 7.81 2.15
CA ALA A 112 -3.05 9.25 2.26
C ALA A 112 -4.21 9.69 1.34
N GLY A 113 -4.23 9.18 0.10
CA GLY A 113 -5.26 9.50 -0.88
C GLY A 113 -6.61 8.89 -0.54
N MET A 114 -6.61 7.62 -0.14
CA MET A 114 -7.77 6.85 0.27
C MET A 114 -8.48 7.50 1.46
N ILE A 115 -7.75 7.70 2.55
CA ILE A 115 -8.33 8.27 3.77
C ILE A 115 -8.74 9.73 3.56
N GLY A 116 -7.86 10.54 2.95
CA GLY A 116 -8.13 11.96 2.73
C GLY A 116 -9.24 12.26 1.72
N ALA A 117 -9.58 11.32 0.83
CA ALA A 117 -10.74 11.42 -0.05
C ALA A 117 -12.03 10.93 0.61
N ALA A 118 -11.93 9.97 1.53
CA ALA A 118 -13.09 9.33 2.14
C ALA A 118 -13.69 10.13 3.30
N VAL A 119 -12.87 10.81 4.11
CA VAL A 119 -13.30 11.52 5.33
C VAL A 119 -12.56 12.85 5.52
N GLY A 120 -13.18 13.80 6.23
CA GLY A 120 -12.59 15.09 6.56
C GLY A 120 -13.14 15.72 7.83
N ARG A 121 -13.11 17.06 7.91
CA ARG A 121 -13.61 17.79 9.09
C ARG A 121 -15.10 17.51 9.30
N GLY A 122 -15.45 17.08 10.52
CA GLY A 122 -16.83 16.70 10.87
C GLY A 122 -17.12 15.20 10.76
N ASP A 123 -16.18 14.43 10.19
CA ASP A 123 -16.20 12.98 10.12
C ASP A 123 -15.25 12.36 11.16
N ALA A 124 -15.23 11.03 11.23
CA ALA A 124 -14.32 10.27 12.09
C ALA A 124 -13.60 9.14 11.34
N VAL A 125 -12.35 8.87 11.74
CA VAL A 125 -11.56 7.73 11.31
C VAL A 125 -11.16 6.90 12.53
N LEU A 126 -11.43 5.60 12.47
CA LEU A 126 -11.09 4.62 13.48
C LEU A 126 -9.90 3.81 12.97
N SER A 127 -8.81 3.79 13.73
CA SER A 127 -7.56 3.12 13.36
C SER A 127 -7.22 2.06 14.40
N ASP A 128 -6.85 0.86 13.95
CA ASP A 128 -6.13 -0.09 14.78
C ASP A 128 -4.84 0.55 15.34
N GLU A 129 -4.48 0.25 16.58
CA GLU A 129 -3.29 0.81 17.23
C GLU A 129 -1.96 0.31 16.62
N MET A 130 -1.97 -0.86 15.98
CA MET A 130 -0.80 -1.46 15.35
C MET A 130 -0.69 -1.17 13.86
N ASN A 131 -1.62 -0.38 13.30
CA ASN A 131 -1.59 0.02 11.89
C ASN A 131 -0.25 0.58 11.45
N HIS A 132 0.11 0.28 10.20
CA HIS A 132 1.29 0.83 9.56
C HIS A 132 1.32 2.37 9.65
N ALA A 133 2.53 2.93 9.82
CA ALA A 133 2.72 4.36 10.03
C ALA A 133 2.08 5.24 8.95
N SER A 134 1.98 4.77 7.70
CA SER A 134 1.31 5.53 6.63
C SER A 134 -0.21 5.65 6.84
N LEU A 135 -0.87 4.64 7.40
CA LEU A 135 -2.29 4.76 7.78
C LEU A 135 -2.43 5.76 8.93
N ILE A 136 -1.59 5.64 9.97
CA ILE A 136 -1.60 6.56 11.11
C ILE A 136 -1.42 8.02 10.66
N ASP A 137 -0.43 8.28 9.79
CA ASP A 137 -0.16 9.62 9.29
C ASP A 137 -1.28 10.13 8.37
N ALA A 138 -1.87 9.25 7.56
CA ALA A 138 -3.04 9.59 6.74
C ALA A 138 -4.27 9.92 7.59
N CYS A 139 -4.55 9.16 8.65
CA CYS A 139 -5.59 9.46 9.64
C CYS A 139 -5.39 10.86 10.24
N ARG A 140 -4.17 11.15 10.72
CA ARG A 140 -3.82 12.43 11.35
C ARG A 140 -3.95 13.63 10.39
N THR A 141 -3.63 13.43 9.12
CA THR A 141 -3.62 14.49 8.11
C THR A 141 -4.96 14.68 7.38
N SER A 142 -5.91 13.75 7.54
CA SER A 142 -7.26 13.82 6.95
C SER A 142 -8.09 15.00 7.47
N GLY A 143 -7.85 15.45 8.70
CA GLY A 143 -8.67 16.45 9.39
C GLY A 143 -9.95 15.90 10.01
N ALA A 144 -10.21 14.59 9.91
CA ALA A 144 -11.25 13.89 10.65
C ALA A 144 -10.86 13.68 12.13
N ALA A 145 -11.85 13.41 12.98
CA ALA A 145 -11.58 12.97 14.35
C ALA A 145 -10.95 11.58 14.32
N VAL A 146 -9.77 11.40 14.95
CA VAL A 146 -9.06 10.11 14.98
C VAL A 146 -9.38 9.39 16.28
N VAL A 147 -9.88 8.16 16.17
CA VAL A 147 -10.08 7.23 17.29
C VAL A 147 -9.14 6.05 17.11
N VAL A 148 -8.27 5.82 18.08
CA VAL A 148 -7.39 4.64 18.10
C VAL A 148 -8.08 3.53 18.87
N LEU A 149 -8.20 2.37 18.25
CA LEU A 149 -8.83 1.18 18.81
C LEU A 149 -7.75 0.19 19.28
N PRO A 150 -8.03 -0.58 20.35
CA PRO A 150 -7.20 -1.73 20.70
C PRO A 150 -7.04 -2.67 19.49
N HIS A 151 -5.87 -3.28 19.39
CA HIS A 151 -5.51 -4.13 18.28
C HIS A 151 -6.51 -5.28 18.07
N ALA A 152 -7.01 -5.42 16.84
CA ALA A 152 -7.89 -6.49 16.40
C ALA A 152 -9.14 -6.69 17.30
N ASP A 153 -9.74 -5.60 17.79
CA ASP A 153 -10.88 -5.63 18.73
C ASP A 153 -12.22 -5.17 18.10
N PRO A 154 -13.09 -6.10 17.66
CA PRO A 154 -14.42 -5.80 17.12
C PRO A 154 -15.36 -5.11 18.12
N GLU A 155 -15.23 -5.39 19.42
CA GLU A 155 -16.14 -4.82 20.43
C GLU A 155 -15.87 -3.33 20.62
N SER A 156 -14.59 -2.96 20.73
CA SER A 156 -14.20 -1.56 20.84
C SER A 156 -14.58 -0.77 19.60
N LEU A 157 -14.46 -1.37 18.41
CA LEU A 157 -14.94 -0.78 17.15
C LEU A 157 -16.44 -0.45 17.21
N GLN A 158 -17.28 -1.41 17.58
CA GLN A 158 -18.73 -1.18 17.68
C GLN A 158 -19.10 -0.11 18.71
N LYS A 159 -18.47 -0.14 19.89
CA LYS A 159 -18.70 0.84 20.97
C LYS A 159 -18.36 2.26 20.50
N ALA A 160 -17.23 2.43 19.80
CA ALA A 160 -16.82 3.72 19.25
C ALA A 160 -17.79 4.21 18.17
N LEU A 161 -18.16 3.35 17.22
CA LEU A 161 -19.07 3.70 16.11
C LEU A 161 -20.44 4.18 16.56
N ALA A 162 -20.94 3.75 17.72
CA ALA A 162 -22.24 4.15 18.25
C ALA A 162 -22.33 5.64 18.66
N THR A 163 -21.18 6.30 18.86
CA THR A 163 -21.13 7.67 19.43
C THR A 163 -20.54 8.72 18.49
N LEU A 164 -19.92 8.29 17.39
CA LEU A 164 -19.22 9.18 16.47
C LEU A 164 -20.17 9.83 15.45
N PRO A 165 -20.08 11.15 15.23
CA PRO A 165 -20.89 11.85 14.24
C PRO A 165 -20.32 11.69 12.82
N GLY A 166 -21.11 12.12 11.83
CA GLY A 166 -20.67 12.25 10.44
C GLY A 166 -20.40 10.91 9.75
N ARG A 167 -19.60 10.95 8.68
CA ARG A 167 -19.10 9.74 8.04
C ARG A 167 -18.05 9.10 8.93
N ARG A 168 -18.06 7.77 9.01
CA ARG A 168 -17.05 7.00 9.72
C ARG A 168 -16.29 6.12 8.75
N LEU A 169 -14.98 6.04 8.92
CA LEU A 169 -14.11 5.12 8.20
C LEU A 169 -13.33 4.30 9.22
N TYR A 170 -13.40 2.98 9.14
CA TYR A 170 -12.51 2.08 9.87
C TYR A 170 -11.39 1.60 8.93
N VAL A 171 -10.14 1.71 9.39
CA VAL A 171 -8.93 1.31 8.64
C VAL A 171 -8.10 0.32 9.45
N THR A 172 -7.65 -0.75 8.81
CA THR A 172 -6.74 -1.73 9.41
C THR A 172 -5.77 -2.35 8.41
N ASP A 173 -4.57 -2.71 8.84
CA ASP A 173 -3.75 -3.70 8.13
C ASP A 173 -4.45 -5.07 8.20
N THR A 174 -4.27 -5.92 7.18
CA THR A 174 -4.70 -7.33 7.23
C THR A 174 -3.60 -8.26 7.74
N VAL A 175 -2.34 -7.90 7.51
CA VAL A 175 -1.15 -8.55 8.08
C VAL A 175 -0.24 -7.47 8.64
N PHE A 176 -0.02 -7.48 9.96
CA PHE A 176 0.71 -6.43 10.65
C PHE A 176 2.23 -6.64 10.49
N SER A 177 2.93 -5.59 10.05
CA SER A 177 4.29 -5.73 9.52
C SER A 177 5.35 -6.15 10.54
N MET A 178 5.11 -5.88 11.83
CA MET A 178 6.10 -6.10 12.89
C MET A 178 6.03 -7.53 13.43
N ASP A 179 4.82 -8.01 13.74
CA ASP A 179 4.61 -9.30 14.41
C ASP A 179 4.13 -10.38 13.44
N GLY A 180 3.64 -10.01 12.25
CA GLY A 180 3.20 -10.93 11.21
C GLY A 180 1.87 -11.63 11.50
N ASP A 181 1.15 -11.17 12.52
CA ASP A 181 -0.19 -11.61 12.83
C ASP A 181 -1.21 -11.11 11.80
N VAL A 182 -2.33 -11.84 11.71
CA VAL A 182 -3.39 -11.64 10.72
C VAL A 182 -4.62 -11.08 11.43
N ALA A 183 -5.15 -9.96 10.92
CA ALA A 183 -6.37 -9.36 11.44
C ALA A 183 -7.58 -10.29 11.20
N PRO A 184 -8.56 -10.38 12.12
CA PRO A 184 -9.78 -11.13 11.92
C PRO A 184 -10.76 -10.34 11.02
N VAL A 185 -10.46 -10.24 9.72
CA VAL A 185 -11.06 -9.28 8.78
C VAL A 185 -12.59 -9.38 8.71
N ALA A 186 -13.17 -10.58 8.73
CA ALA A 186 -14.62 -10.81 8.73
C ALA A 186 -15.29 -10.36 10.01
N ALA A 187 -14.67 -10.60 11.16
CA ALA A 187 -15.17 -10.12 12.44
C ALA A 187 -15.14 -8.58 12.49
N MET A 188 -14.05 -7.98 12.01
CA MET A 188 -13.92 -6.53 11.93
C MET A 188 -14.90 -5.91 10.93
N ALA A 189 -15.10 -6.51 9.76
CA ALA A 189 -16.07 -6.05 8.77
C ALA A 189 -17.51 -6.08 9.32
N LYS A 190 -17.87 -7.13 10.06
CA LYS A 190 -19.16 -7.21 10.75
C LYS A 190 -19.30 -6.14 11.83
N ALA A 191 -18.24 -5.85 12.57
CA ALA A 191 -18.23 -4.78 13.56
C ALA A 191 -18.26 -3.37 12.95
N ALA A 192 -17.69 -3.20 11.75
CA ALA A 192 -17.65 -1.95 11.01
C ALA A 192 -18.98 -1.57 10.34
N GLN A 193 -20.05 -2.37 10.48
CA GLN A 193 -21.35 -2.09 9.87
C GLN A 193 -21.83 -0.66 10.20
N GLY A 194 -22.17 0.09 9.15
CA GLY A 194 -22.57 1.50 9.26
C GLY A 194 -21.41 2.49 9.18
N ALA A 195 -20.18 2.04 8.97
CA ALA A 195 -19.03 2.81 8.56
C ALA A 195 -18.50 2.31 7.21
N LEU A 196 -17.67 3.12 6.55
CA LEU A 196 -16.82 2.64 5.48
C LEU A 196 -15.74 1.73 6.08
N PHE A 197 -15.36 0.68 5.37
CA PHE A 197 -14.32 -0.25 5.77
C PHE A 197 -13.18 -0.27 4.74
N ALA A 198 -11.97 0.02 5.18
CA ALA A 198 -10.77 0.00 4.35
C ALA A 198 -9.71 -0.91 4.96
N VAL A 199 -9.01 -1.65 4.11
CA VAL A 199 -7.93 -2.54 4.51
C VAL A 199 -6.64 -2.25 3.76
N ASP A 200 -5.51 -2.39 4.45
CA ASP A 200 -4.16 -2.40 3.87
C ASP A 200 -3.66 -3.84 3.80
N GLU A 201 -3.62 -4.37 2.57
CA GLU A 201 -3.23 -5.74 2.25
C GLU A 201 -1.79 -5.81 1.72
N ALA A 202 -0.93 -4.83 2.08
CA ALA A 202 0.41 -4.76 1.54
C ALA A 202 1.26 -6.01 1.84
N HIS A 203 1.07 -6.64 3.00
CA HIS A 203 1.79 -7.84 3.41
C HIS A 203 1.08 -9.16 3.07
N ALA A 204 -0.16 -9.10 2.59
CA ALA A 204 -0.96 -10.28 2.27
C ALA A 204 -1.05 -10.55 0.76
N THR A 205 -1.19 -9.49 -0.02
CA THR A 205 -1.42 -9.56 -1.47
C THR A 205 -0.25 -10.26 -2.17
N GLY A 206 -0.57 -11.25 -3.01
CA GLY A 206 0.36 -12.13 -3.70
C GLY A 206 0.80 -13.37 -2.90
N VAL A 207 0.53 -13.42 -1.59
CA VAL A 207 1.02 -14.51 -0.71
C VAL A 207 -0.13 -15.30 -0.09
N LEU A 208 -1.14 -14.61 0.45
CA LEU A 208 -2.25 -15.23 1.20
C LEU A 208 -3.53 -15.29 0.38
N GLY A 209 -4.44 -16.18 0.78
CA GLY A 209 -5.77 -16.35 0.19
C GLY A 209 -5.76 -16.98 -1.20
N PRO A 210 -6.94 -17.32 -1.72
CA PRO A 210 -7.09 -18.02 -3.00
C PRO A 210 -6.48 -17.20 -4.14
N GLY A 211 -5.65 -17.84 -4.97
CA GLY A 211 -4.93 -17.17 -6.06
C GLY A 211 -4.03 -16.00 -5.62
N GLY A 212 -3.57 -16.01 -4.36
CA GLY A 212 -2.76 -14.94 -3.76
C GLY A 212 -3.52 -13.63 -3.56
N ARG A 213 -4.85 -13.66 -3.54
CA ARG A 213 -5.66 -12.43 -3.56
C ARG A 213 -5.62 -11.64 -2.25
N GLY A 214 -5.10 -12.18 -1.14
CA GLY A 214 -5.02 -11.53 0.17
C GLY A 214 -6.08 -12.02 1.16
N VAL A 215 -6.00 -11.55 2.42
CA VAL A 215 -6.81 -12.05 3.55
C VAL A 215 -8.30 -11.76 3.36
N SER A 216 -8.67 -10.61 2.80
CA SER A 216 -10.09 -10.30 2.57
C SER A 216 -10.75 -11.33 1.65
N ALA A 217 -10.03 -11.82 0.63
CA ALA A 217 -10.52 -12.87 -0.25
C ALA A 217 -10.59 -14.24 0.45
N ASP A 218 -9.63 -14.54 1.33
CA ASP A 218 -9.60 -15.75 2.15
C ASP A 218 -10.81 -15.83 3.09
N GLU A 219 -11.17 -14.70 3.70
CA GLU A 219 -12.30 -14.60 4.62
C GLU A 219 -13.64 -14.25 3.96
N GLY A 220 -13.67 -14.11 2.62
CA GLY A 220 -14.90 -13.80 1.86
C GLY A 220 -15.47 -12.41 2.12
N VAL A 221 -14.62 -11.44 2.46
CA VAL A 221 -14.96 -10.06 2.76
C VAL A 221 -14.62 -9.15 1.59
N ARG A 222 -15.53 -8.23 1.25
CA ARG A 222 -15.31 -7.17 0.27
C ARG A 222 -15.35 -5.80 0.95
N PRO A 223 -14.20 -5.21 1.32
CA PRO A 223 -14.15 -3.87 1.91
C PRO A 223 -14.47 -2.78 0.88
N ASP A 224 -14.81 -1.56 1.34
CA ASP A 224 -15.05 -0.41 0.45
C ASP A 224 -13.77 0.02 -0.28
N PHE A 225 -12.62 -0.09 0.41
CA PHE A 225 -11.31 0.17 -0.17
C PHE A 225 -10.32 -0.94 0.21
N ARG A 226 -9.65 -1.47 -0.80
CA ARG A 226 -8.60 -2.47 -0.65
C ARG A 226 -7.29 -1.92 -1.17
N MET A 227 -6.39 -1.52 -0.27
CA MET A 227 -5.06 -1.06 -0.66
C MET A 227 -4.10 -2.24 -0.78
N LEU A 228 -3.36 -2.30 -1.87
CA LEU A 228 -2.24 -3.22 -2.08
C LEU A 228 -1.00 -2.48 -2.54
N THR A 229 0.17 -2.94 -2.13
CA THR A 229 1.45 -2.41 -2.63
C THR A 229 2.01 -3.26 -3.76
N LEU A 230 2.68 -2.60 -4.71
CA LEU A 230 3.46 -3.26 -5.75
C LEU A 230 4.89 -3.57 -5.28
N SER A 231 5.34 -2.98 -4.17
CA SER A 231 6.74 -2.98 -3.74
C SER A 231 7.17 -4.12 -2.82
N LYS A 232 6.34 -5.15 -2.67
CA LYS A 232 6.60 -6.32 -1.82
C LYS A 232 6.55 -7.60 -2.67
N SER A 233 5.49 -8.39 -2.55
CA SER A 233 5.29 -9.63 -3.32
C SER A 233 5.42 -9.46 -4.83
N LEU A 234 5.07 -8.28 -5.36
CA LEU A 234 5.15 -7.97 -6.79
C LEU A 234 6.50 -7.36 -7.23
N GLY A 235 7.44 -7.16 -6.31
CA GLY A 235 8.83 -6.77 -6.60
C GLY A 235 9.02 -5.40 -7.27
N GLY A 236 7.98 -4.58 -7.35
CA GLY A 236 7.95 -3.34 -8.11
C GLY A 236 7.98 -2.07 -7.25
N VAL A 237 7.29 -1.04 -7.73
CA VAL A 237 7.08 0.23 -7.01
C VAL A 237 5.69 0.75 -7.37
N GLY A 238 5.03 1.40 -6.41
CA GLY A 238 3.64 1.83 -6.54
C GLY A 238 2.70 1.08 -5.61
N ALA A 239 1.43 1.44 -5.65
CA ALA A 239 0.36 0.78 -4.94
C ALA A 239 -0.96 1.02 -5.68
N LEU A 240 -1.95 0.17 -5.44
CA LEU A 240 -3.31 0.38 -5.93
C LEU A 240 -4.29 0.42 -4.77
N VAL A 241 -5.38 1.16 -4.97
CA VAL A 241 -6.59 1.01 -4.16
C VAL A 241 -7.68 0.48 -5.09
N ALA A 242 -8.20 -0.70 -4.78
CA ALA A 242 -9.29 -1.33 -5.51
C ALA A 242 -10.60 -1.24 -4.69
N GLY A 243 -11.73 -1.29 -5.38
CA GLY A 243 -13.05 -1.25 -4.75
C GLY A 243 -14.16 -1.08 -5.79
N SER A 244 -15.31 -0.54 -5.36
CA SER A 244 -16.40 -0.21 -6.27
C SER A 244 -16.01 0.90 -7.26
N ARG A 245 -16.77 1.03 -8.35
CA ARG A 245 -16.57 2.13 -9.31
C ARG A 245 -16.70 3.50 -8.64
N ASP A 246 -17.71 3.68 -7.79
CA ASP A 246 -17.92 4.94 -7.05
C ASP A 246 -16.77 5.24 -6.08
N ALA A 247 -16.23 4.21 -5.41
CA ALA A 247 -15.06 4.36 -4.55
C ALA A 247 -13.84 4.82 -5.36
N CYS A 248 -13.57 4.20 -6.51
CA CYS A 248 -12.45 4.57 -7.37
C CYS A 248 -12.63 5.96 -8.00
N ASP A 249 -13.85 6.33 -8.39
CA ASP A 249 -14.15 7.66 -8.92
C ASP A 249 -14.02 8.74 -7.84
N LEU A 250 -14.37 8.44 -6.58
CA LEU A 250 -14.05 9.32 -5.45
C LEU A 250 -12.54 9.57 -5.36
N LEU A 251 -11.71 8.52 -5.45
CA LEU A 251 -10.26 8.68 -5.39
C LEU A 251 -9.71 9.53 -6.54
N ARG A 252 -10.16 9.29 -7.78
CA ARG A 252 -9.73 10.09 -8.94
C ARG A 252 -10.07 11.58 -8.79
N ASN A 253 -11.20 11.88 -8.15
CA ASN A 253 -11.73 13.24 -8.03
C ASN A 253 -11.37 13.97 -6.74
N PHE A 254 -10.89 13.27 -5.70
CA PHE A 254 -10.60 13.89 -4.40
C PHE A 254 -9.24 13.51 -3.79
N ALA A 255 -8.57 12.44 -4.25
CA ALA A 255 -7.27 12.03 -3.70
C ALA A 255 -6.14 12.97 -4.16
N ARG A 256 -5.79 13.96 -3.34
CA ARG A 256 -4.72 14.93 -3.62
C ARG A 256 -3.36 14.26 -3.89
N SER A 257 -3.08 13.13 -3.23
CA SER A 257 -1.85 12.35 -3.43
C SER A 257 -1.76 11.68 -4.80
N LEU A 258 -2.86 11.57 -5.55
CA LEU A 258 -2.91 11.17 -6.95
C LEU A 258 -2.80 12.40 -7.88
N MET A 259 -3.48 13.48 -7.55
CA MET A 259 -3.61 14.66 -8.41
C MET A 259 -2.33 15.48 -8.52
N PHE A 260 -1.66 15.70 -7.39
CA PHE A 260 -0.54 16.64 -7.26
C PHE A 260 0.81 15.91 -7.22
N THR A 261 0.88 14.74 -7.85
CA THR A 261 2.12 13.98 -8.06
C THR A 261 2.25 13.57 -9.51
N THR A 262 3.47 13.33 -9.96
CA THR A 262 3.73 12.78 -11.30
C THR A 262 3.33 11.31 -11.33
N GLY A 263 2.80 10.83 -12.46
CA GLY A 263 2.52 9.41 -12.67
C GLY A 263 3.79 8.55 -12.54
N LEU A 264 3.62 7.27 -12.20
CA LEU A 264 4.73 6.32 -12.21
C LEU A 264 5.33 6.22 -13.63
N PRO A 265 6.62 5.88 -13.78
CA PRO A 265 7.15 5.41 -15.06
C PRO A 265 6.27 4.31 -15.66
N ALA A 266 5.96 4.37 -16.96
CA ALA A 266 5.27 3.27 -17.65
C ALA A 266 6.01 1.93 -17.49
N ALA A 267 7.34 1.97 -17.41
CA ALA A 267 8.17 0.81 -17.11
C ALA A 267 7.85 0.15 -15.77
N ALA A 268 7.52 0.94 -14.73
CA ALA A 268 7.14 0.41 -13.42
C ALA A 268 5.76 -0.28 -13.48
N ALA A 269 4.79 0.32 -14.18
CA ALA A 269 3.48 -0.28 -14.36
C ALA A 269 3.53 -1.56 -15.22
N ALA A 270 4.34 -1.57 -16.28
CA ALA A 270 4.54 -2.75 -17.12
C ALA A 270 5.25 -3.89 -16.36
N ALA A 271 6.25 -3.57 -15.54
CA ALA A 271 6.93 -4.52 -14.67
C ALA A 271 5.96 -5.15 -13.66
N ALA A 272 5.15 -4.33 -13.00
CA ALA A 272 4.14 -4.80 -12.04
C ALA A 272 3.07 -5.68 -12.72
N LEU A 273 2.66 -5.34 -13.94
CA LEU A 273 1.73 -6.16 -14.71
C LEU A 273 2.32 -7.54 -15.06
N ALA A 274 3.62 -7.59 -15.40
CA ALA A 274 4.30 -8.86 -15.62
C ALA A 274 4.42 -9.68 -14.32
N ALA A 275 4.74 -9.05 -13.20
CA ALA A 275 4.79 -9.70 -11.89
C ALA A 275 3.42 -10.26 -11.47
N LEU A 276 2.34 -9.52 -11.71
CA LEU A 276 0.97 -9.99 -11.48
C LEU A 276 0.67 -11.24 -12.31
N GLY A 277 1.07 -11.26 -13.58
CA GLY A 277 0.94 -12.43 -14.44
C GLY A 277 1.73 -13.64 -13.94
N LEU A 278 2.83 -13.45 -13.20
CA LEU A 278 3.55 -14.54 -12.55
C LEU A 278 2.79 -15.05 -11.32
N VAL A 279 2.27 -14.15 -10.48
CA VAL A 279 1.42 -14.52 -9.32
C VAL A 279 0.25 -15.40 -9.76
N GLN A 280 -0.47 -15.00 -10.82
CA GLN A 280 -1.65 -15.71 -11.32
C GLN A 280 -1.35 -17.09 -11.95
N LYS A 281 -0.10 -17.35 -12.33
CA LYS A 281 0.33 -18.65 -12.88
C LYS A 281 0.86 -19.60 -11.81
N ARG A 282 1.02 -19.14 -10.57
CA ARG A 282 1.49 -20.00 -9.48
C ARG A 282 0.48 -21.13 -9.26
N PRO A 283 0.95 -22.38 -9.06
CA PRO A 283 0.08 -23.45 -8.60
C PRO A 283 -0.62 -23.02 -7.31
N GLU A 284 -1.90 -23.36 -7.19
CA GLU A 284 -2.57 -23.37 -5.90
C GLU A 284 -2.01 -24.57 -5.12
N ASP A 285 -1.35 -24.31 -3.99
CA ASP A 285 -0.89 -25.37 -3.07
C ASP A 285 -2.09 -26.00 -2.33
#